data_AF-A0A838UJ94-F1
#
_entry.id   AF-A0A838UJ94-F1
#
_cell.length_a   1.000
_cell.length_b   1.000
_cell.length_c   1.000
_cell.angle_alpha   90.00
_cell.angle_beta   90.00
_cell.angle_gamma   90.00
#
_symmetry.space_group_name_H-M   'P 1'
#
loop_
_entity.id
_entity.type
_entity.pdbx_description
1 polymer ?
#
loop_
_entity_poly.entity_id
_entity_poly.type
_entity_poly.pdbx_seq_one_letter_code
_entity_poly.pdbx_strand_id
1 'polypeptide(L)'
;MTAYAHVPVLLAEVLETLQPRAGVTIVDGTFGAGGYSRAFLEAGARVVAFDRDPSAARFAHPLQAAGRFRLVAATFARMAEVAGEGAVDGVALDLGVSSMQIDDAERGFSLMRDGPLDMRMGASGPTAADLVNQAQPAELARIFRDYGEERQARRIAGALARRRAEIPFTRTLDLAEVVERALGGRRGAKTHPATRVFQALRIVVNQELSELESGLAAAEVCLKAGGRLAVVTFHSLEDRIVKTFLSARAGRD
;
A
#
# COMPACT_ATOMS: atom_id res chain seq x y z
N MET A 1 -11.55 9.84 -26.89
CA MET A 1 -10.52 8.92 -26.36
C MET A 1 -9.83 9.58 -25.17
N THR A 2 -10.39 9.47 -23.97
CA THR A 2 -9.69 9.87 -22.75
C THR A 2 -8.90 8.66 -22.26
N ALA A 3 -7.65 8.58 -22.70
CA ALA A 3 -6.70 7.62 -22.15
C ALA A 3 -6.42 8.03 -20.70
N TYR A 4 -7.21 7.51 -19.75
CA TYR A 4 -6.84 7.57 -18.35
C TYR A 4 -5.62 6.67 -18.15
N ALA A 5 -4.51 7.29 -17.80
CA ALA A 5 -3.28 6.60 -17.48
C ALA A 5 -3.53 5.68 -16.27
N HIS A 6 -3.26 4.39 -16.48
CA HIS A 6 -3.31 3.28 -15.53
C HIS A 6 -4.66 2.56 -15.37
N VAL A 7 -4.71 1.33 -15.91
CA VAL A 7 -5.74 0.33 -15.63
C VAL A 7 -5.38 -0.34 -14.29
N PRO A 8 -6.29 -0.40 -13.31
CA PRO A 8 -6.06 -1.11 -12.05
C PRO A 8 -5.67 -2.57 -12.26
N VAL A 9 -4.78 -3.07 -11.41
CA VAL A 9 -4.36 -4.47 -11.43
C VAL A 9 -5.56 -5.36 -11.13
N LEU A 10 -5.73 -6.44 -11.89
CA LEU A 10 -6.84 -7.41 -11.71
C LEU A 10 -8.24 -6.78 -11.69
N LEU A 11 -8.46 -5.68 -12.43
CA LEU A 11 -9.75 -4.98 -12.46
C LEU A 11 -10.91 -5.92 -12.82
N ALA A 12 -10.73 -6.77 -13.83
CA ALA A 12 -11.79 -7.67 -14.30
C ALA A 12 -12.19 -8.67 -13.21
N GLU A 13 -11.20 -9.27 -12.55
CA GLU A 13 -11.37 -10.26 -11.49
C GLU A 13 -12.02 -9.64 -10.24
N VAL A 14 -11.66 -8.40 -9.89
CA VAL A 14 -12.30 -7.66 -8.80
C VAL A 14 -13.76 -7.34 -9.13
N LEU A 15 -14.07 -6.95 -10.38
CA LEU A 15 -15.45 -6.71 -10.81
C LEU A 15 -16.30 -7.99 -10.82
N GLU A 16 -15.74 -9.09 -11.32
CA GLU A 16 -16.38 -10.41 -11.31
C GLU A 16 -16.65 -10.88 -9.87
N THR A 17 -15.68 -10.66 -8.98
CA THR A 17 -15.79 -11.00 -7.56
C THR A 17 -16.84 -10.14 -6.88
N LEU A 18 -16.81 -8.80 -6.99
CA LEU A 18 -17.69 -7.92 -6.20
C LEU A 18 -19.08 -7.70 -6.83
N GLN A 19 -19.26 -7.99 -8.12
CA GLN A 19 -20.51 -7.85 -8.85
C GLN A 19 -21.21 -6.49 -8.63
N PRO A 20 -20.50 -5.36 -8.86
CA PRO A 20 -21.06 -4.03 -8.66
C PRO A 20 -22.27 -3.82 -9.58
N ARG A 21 -23.33 -3.25 -9.02
CA ARG A 21 -24.58 -2.90 -9.73
C ARG A 21 -25.38 -1.88 -8.93
N ALA A 22 -26.45 -1.36 -9.51
CA ALA A 22 -27.41 -0.52 -8.78
C ALA A 22 -27.89 -1.20 -7.49
N GLY A 23 -27.95 -0.44 -6.39
CA GLY A 23 -28.36 -0.93 -5.07
C GLY A 23 -27.25 -1.59 -4.23
N VAL A 24 -26.08 -1.86 -4.81
CA VAL A 24 -24.91 -2.41 -4.11
C VAL A 24 -24.06 -1.27 -3.57
N THR A 25 -23.61 -1.37 -2.32
CA THR A 25 -22.64 -0.46 -1.69
C THR A 25 -21.30 -1.17 -1.52
N ILE A 26 -20.23 -0.57 -2.04
CA ILE A 26 -18.87 -1.11 -1.99
C ILE A 26 -17.95 -0.14 -1.27
N VAL A 27 -17.10 -0.69 -0.40
CA VAL A 27 -15.93 0.02 0.12
C VAL A 27 -14.76 -0.19 -0.84
N ASP A 28 -14.16 0.91 -1.29
CA ASP A 28 -12.85 0.91 -1.94
C ASP A 28 -11.82 1.37 -0.90
N GLY A 29 -11.15 0.44 -0.22
CA GLY A 29 -10.29 0.77 0.91
C GLY A 29 -8.95 1.42 0.52
N THR A 30 -8.63 1.45 -0.77
CA THR A 30 -7.32 1.89 -1.28
C THR A 30 -7.52 2.72 -2.53
N PHE A 31 -8.29 3.79 -2.39
CA PHE A 31 -8.82 4.59 -3.50
C PHE A 31 -7.75 4.94 -4.54
N GLY A 32 -6.59 5.44 -4.10
CA GLY A 32 -5.49 5.86 -4.94
C GLY A 32 -5.92 6.89 -5.99
N ALA A 33 -5.76 6.51 -7.25
CA ALA A 33 -6.20 7.32 -8.38
C ALA A 33 -7.66 7.06 -8.81
N GLY A 34 -8.41 6.22 -8.09
CA GLY A 34 -9.85 6.00 -8.25
C GLY A 34 -10.27 5.02 -9.34
N GLY A 35 -9.38 4.13 -9.79
CA GLY A 35 -9.69 3.22 -10.89
C GLY A 35 -10.78 2.20 -10.57
N TYR A 36 -10.72 1.54 -9.41
CA TYR A 36 -11.80 0.65 -8.93
C TYR A 36 -13.09 1.42 -8.67
N SER A 37 -13.02 2.50 -7.88
CA SER A 37 -14.15 3.39 -7.63
C SER A 37 -14.88 3.83 -8.91
N ARG A 38 -14.17 4.22 -9.98
CA ARG A 38 -14.79 4.55 -11.28
C ARG A 38 -15.57 3.38 -11.85
N ALA A 39 -14.94 2.21 -11.95
CA ALA A 39 -15.58 1.03 -12.51
C ALA A 39 -16.81 0.59 -11.71
N PHE A 40 -16.76 0.68 -10.37
CA PHE A 40 -17.91 0.40 -9.51
C PHE A 40 -19.05 1.41 -9.72
N LEU A 41 -18.73 2.70 -9.84
CA LEU A 41 -19.72 3.76 -10.10
C LEU A 41 -20.35 3.63 -11.49
N GLU A 42 -19.56 3.30 -12.50
CA GLU A 42 -20.01 3.02 -13.88
C GLU A 42 -20.99 1.85 -13.93
N ALA A 43 -20.72 0.80 -13.15
CA ALA A 43 -21.63 -0.33 -13.01
C ALA A 43 -22.91 -0.01 -12.19
N GLY A 44 -22.99 1.15 -11.54
CA GLY A 44 -24.18 1.61 -10.83
C GLY A 44 -24.11 1.50 -9.29
N ALA A 45 -23.00 1.02 -8.73
CA ALA A 45 -22.85 0.89 -7.27
C ALA A 45 -22.74 2.24 -6.55
N ARG A 46 -22.93 2.23 -5.24
CA ARG A 46 -22.51 3.29 -4.32
C ARG A 46 -21.13 2.96 -3.79
N VAL A 47 -20.25 3.96 -3.68
CA VAL A 47 -18.86 3.75 -3.26
C VAL A 47 -18.51 4.63 -2.07
N VAL A 48 -17.96 4.02 -1.03
CA VAL A 48 -17.27 4.69 0.08
C VAL A 48 -15.79 4.36 -0.04
N ALA A 49 -14.99 5.32 -0.44
CA ALA A 49 -13.57 5.13 -0.69
C ALA A 49 -12.72 5.64 0.47
N PHE A 50 -11.62 4.97 0.78
CA PHE A 50 -10.65 5.37 1.80
C PHE A 50 -9.30 5.60 1.15
N ASP A 51 -8.65 6.67 1.57
CA ASP A 51 -7.23 6.86 1.32
C ASP A 51 -6.60 7.70 2.44
N ARG A 52 -5.42 7.31 2.88
CA ARG A 52 -4.64 8.08 3.84
C ARG A 52 -3.80 9.16 3.17
N ASP A 53 -3.61 9.05 1.86
CA ASP A 53 -2.82 9.96 1.06
C ASP A 53 -3.63 11.21 0.72
N PRO A 54 -3.23 12.41 1.21
CA PRO A 54 -3.95 13.64 0.92
C PRO A 54 -4.01 13.96 -0.58
N SER A 55 -3.03 13.50 -1.36
CA SER A 55 -2.99 13.73 -2.80
C SER A 55 -4.10 12.99 -3.55
N ALA A 56 -4.70 11.96 -2.95
CA ALA A 56 -5.81 11.21 -3.52
C ALA A 56 -7.06 12.09 -3.72
N ALA A 57 -7.25 13.13 -2.91
CA ALA A 57 -8.40 14.04 -2.98
C ALA A 57 -8.61 14.66 -4.38
N ARG A 58 -7.53 14.92 -5.13
CA ARG A 58 -7.63 15.48 -6.50
C ARG A 58 -8.33 14.55 -7.48
N PHE A 59 -8.25 13.23 -7.26
CA PHE A 59 -8.89 12.22 -8.10
C PHE A 59 -10.33 11.93 -7.67
N ALA A 60 -10.68 12.23 -6.42
CA ALA A 60 -12.02 12.07 -5.88
C ALA A 60 -13.01 13.14 -6.36
N HIS A 61 -12.54 14.37 -6.56
CA HIS A 61 -13.40 15.51 -6.89
C HIS A 61 -14.33 15.26 -8.11
N PRO A 62 -13.86 14.70 -9.25
CA PRO A 62 -14.74 14.37 -10.37
C PRO A 62 -15.78 13.29 -10.06
N LEU A 63 -15.49 12.37 -9.14
CA LEU A 63 -16.38 11.25 -8.80
C LEU A 63 -17.48 11.67 -7.82
N GLN A 64 -17.20 12.65 -6.96
CA GLN A 64 -18.20 13.19 -6.03
C GLN A 64 -19.40 13.80 -6.74
N ALA A 65 -19.20 14.36 -7.95
CA ALA A 65 -20.28 14.91 -8.77
C ALA A 65 -21.36 13.89 -9.15
N ALA A 66 -21.06 12.59 -9.12
CA ALA A 66 -22.02 11.52 -9.42
C ALA A 66 -23.02 11.23 -8.27
N GLY A 67 -22.86 11.85 -7.09
CA GLY A 67 -23.78 11.72 -5.94
C GLY A 67 -23.81 10.34 -5.24
N ARG A 68 -23.09 9.36 -5.78
CA ARG A 68 -22.98 7.98 -5.27
C ARG A 68 -21.60 7.65 -4.70
N PHE A 69 -20.73 8.64 -4.55
CA PHE A 69 -19.34 8.48 -4.12
C PHE A 69 -19.03 9.36 -2.91
N ARG A 70 -18.26 8.82 -1.96
CA ARG A 70 -17.68 9.56 -0.83
C ARG A 70 -16.23 9.11 -0.63
N LEU A 71 -15.29 10.06 -0.66
CA LEU A 71 -13.93 9.82 -0.18
C LEU A 71 -13.84 10.12 1.32
N VAL A 72 -13.16 9.25 2.06
CA VAL A 72 -12.82 9.38 3.46
C VAL A 72 -11.30 9.45 3.57
N ALA A 73 -10.79 10.60 4.03
CA ALA A 73 -9.36 10.81 4.25
C ALA A 73 -8.90 10.11 5.55
N ALA A 74 -8.80 8.79 5.49
CA ALA A 74 -8.43 7.93 6.61
C ALA A 74 -7.81 6.63 6.10
N THR A 75 -7.16 5.89 7.00
CA THR A 75 -6.73 4.52 6.71
C THR A 75 -7.94 3.58 6.62
N PHE A 76 -7.81 2.47 5.90
CA PHE A 76 -8.93 1.56 5.65
C PHE A 76 -9.31 0.73 6.86
N ALA A 77 -8.44 0.57 7.86
CA ALA A 77 -8.78 -0.04 9.14
C ALA A 77 -9.94 0.68 9.85
N ARG A 78 -10.18 1.95 9.53
CA ARG A 78 -11.30 2.73 10.06
C ARG A 78 -12.61 2.55 9.30
N MET A 79 -12.67 1.63 8.32
CA MET A 79 -13.85 1.49 7.47
C MET A 79 -15.12 1.14 8.25
N ALA A 80 -15.02 0.33 9.31
CA ALA A 80 -16.16 -0.05 10.14
C ALA A 80 -16.78 1.13 10.89
N GLU A 81 -15.96 2.09 11.34
CA GLU A 81 -16.44 3.29 12.01
C GLU A 81 -17.30 4.18 11.10
N VAL A 82 -17.03 4.14 9.79
CA VAL A 82 -17.65 5.05 8.82
C VAL A 82 -18.76 4.39 8.01
N ALA A 83 -18.58 3.12 7.62
CA ALA A 83 -19.56 2.35 6.88
C ALA A 83 -20.67 1.81 7.80
N GLY A 84 -20.31 1.40 9.02
CA GLY A 84 -21.19 0.71 9.95
C GLY A 84 -21.17 -0.81 9.78
N GLU A 85 -21.62 -1.51 10.81
CA GLU A 85 -21.71 -2.97 10.84
C GLU A 85 -22.76 -3.49 9.85
N GLY A 86 -22.40 -4.52 9.06
CA GLY A 86 -23.31 -5.12 8.09
C GLY A 86 -23.89 -4.14 7.06
N ALA A 87 -23.18 -3.05 6.76
CA ALA A 87 -23.70 -1.96 5.93
C ALA A 87 -23.35 -2.10 4.45
N VAL A 88 -22.32 -2.89 4.10
CA VAL A 88 -21.79 -2.93 2.72
C VAL A 88 -21.87 -4.32 2.11
N ASP A 89 -22.01 -4.35 0.79
CA ASP A 89 -22.15 -5.57 0.00
C ASP A 89 -20.78 -6.08 -0.50
N GLY A 90 -19.79 -5.19 -0.56
CA GLY A 90 -18.43 -5.56 -0.95
C GLY A 90 -17.35 -4.66 -0.38
N VAL A 91 -16.15 -5.20 -0.24
CA VAL A 91 -14.94 -4.47 0.14
C VAL A 91 -13.82 -4.86 -0.85
N ALA A 92 -13.17 -3.86 -1.44
CA ALA A 92 -11.98 -4.00 -2.26
C ALA A 92 -10.76 -3.40 -1.54
N LEU A 93 -9.66 -4.14 -1.47
CA LEU A 93 -8.36 -3.66 -0.97
C LEU A 93 -7.28 -3.97 -2.03
N ASP A 94 -6.71 -2.93 -2.64
CA ASP A 94 -5.55 -2.99 -3.55
C ASP A 94 -4.31 -2.53 -2.79
N LEU A 95 -3.56 -3.48 -2.24
CA LEU A 95 -2.49 -3.17 -1.28
C LEU A 95 -1.25 -2.58 -1.95
N GLY A 96 -0.29 -2.14 -1.14
CA GLY A 96 0.95 -1.55 -1.65
C GLY A 96 0.81 -0.10 -2.09
N VAL A 97 1.61 0.27 -3.11
CA VAL A 97 1.75 1.67 -3.55
C VAL A 97 1.03 1.90 -4.85
N SER A 98 0.32 3.01 -4.91
CA SER A 98 -0.31 3.48 -6.13
C SER A 98 0.72 4.05 -7.11
N SER A 99 0.42 3.98 -8.41
CA SER A 99 1.24 4.62 -9.45
C SER A 99 1.47 6.10 -9.18
N MET A 100 0.45 6.82 -8.67
CA MET A 100 0.58 8.24 -8.30
C MET A 100 1.68 8.52 -7.26
N GLN A 101 1.99 7.55 -6.38
CA GLN A 101 3.05 7.67 -5.38
C GLN A 101 4.43 7.32 -5.95
N ILE A 102 4.50 6.38 -6.89
CA ILE A 102 5.75 6.04 -7.58
C ILE A 102 6.11 7.11 -8.62
N ASP A 103 5.09 7.73 -9.23
CA ASP A 103 5.21 8.72 -10.30
C ASP A 103 5.63 10.11 -9.83
N ASP A 104 5.30 10.44 -8.60
CA ASP A 104 5.82 11.62 -7.95
C ASP A 104 7.13 11.29 -7.22
N ALA A 105 8.25 11.69 -7.80
CA ALA A 105 9.57 11.45 -7.22
C ALA A 105 9.72 12.12 -5.84
N GLU A 106 9.03 13.23 -5.59
CA GLU A 106 9.08 13.93 -4.30
C GLU A 106 8.48 13.13 -3.13
N ARG A 107 7.74 12.05 -3.44
CA ARG A 107 7.20 11.13 -2.42
C ARG A 107 8.21 10.10 -1.93
N GLY A 108 9.32 9.91 -2.64
CA GLY A 108 10.42 9.06 -2.17
C GLY A 108 10.21 7.55 -2.29
N PHE A 109 9.21 7.09 -3.06
CA PHE A 109 8.97 5.66 -3.28
C PHE A 109 9.80 5.08 -4.45
N SER A 110 10.32 5.93 -5.34
CA SER A 110 11.03 5.47 -6.54
C SER A 110 12.47 5.06 -6.24
N LEU A 111 12.88 3.95 -6.85
CA LEU A 111 14.27 3.48 -6.91
C LEU A 111 15.04 4.03 -8.13
N MET A 112 14.33 4.66 -9.06
CA MET A 112 14.87 5.05 -10.37
C MET A 112 14.88 6.57 -10.56
N ARG A 113 14.00 7.29 -9.86
CA ARG A 113 13.95 8.75 -9.83
C ARG A 113 14.37 9.23 -8.46
N ASP A 114 15.27 10.21 -8.42
CA ASP A 114 15.73 10.80 -7.17
C ASP A 114 14.64 11.66 -6.54
N GLY A 115 14.59 11.65 -5.22
CA GLY A 115 13.62 12.38 -4.42
C GLY A 115 13.96 12.33 -2.94
N PRO A 116 13.21 13.02 -2.07
CA PRO A 116 13.40 12.94 -0.62
C PRO A 116 13.21 11.51 -0.17
N LEU A 117 14.01 11.04 0.79
CA LEU A 117 13.81 9.74 1.40
C LEU A 117 12.64 9.80 2.41
N ASP A 118 11.42 9.99 1.90
CA ASP A 118 10.20 10.17 2.69
C ASP A 118 9.44 8.85 2.88
N MET A 119 8.88 8.30 1.80
CA MET A 119 8.08 7.06 1.77
C MET A 119 6.79 7.07 2.61
N ARG A 120 6.36 8.19 3.21
CA ARG A 120 5.06 8.25 3.87
C ARG A 120 3.94 8.31 2.84
N MET A 121 2.97 7.42 2.99
CA MET A 121 1.72 7.48 2.25
C MET A 121 0.80 8.58 2.80
N GLY A 122 0.78 8.76 4.13
CA GLY A 122 0.06 9.85 4.80
C GLY A 122 0.91 11.10 5.04
N ALA A 123 0.39 12.03 5.84
CA ALA A 123 1.03 13.33 6.12
C ALA A 123 1.77 13.42 7.47
N SER A 124 1.86 12.31 8.23
CA SER A 124 2.39 12.33 9.60
C SER A 124 3.27 11.12 9.89
N GLY A 125 4.02 11.18 11.00
CA GLY A 125 4.96 10.13 11.40
C GLY A 125 6.37 10.31 10.83
N PRO A 126 7.31 9.44 11.26
CA PRO A 126 8.70 9.48 10.83
C PRO A 126 8.84 9.11 9.35
N THR A 127 9.79 9.75 8.68
CA THR A 127 10.16 9.43 7.30
C THR A 127 11.07 8.20 7.23
N ALA A 128 11.27 7.66 6.02
CA ALA A 128 12.31 6.66 5.78
C ALA A 128 13.72 7.21 6.09
N ALA A 129 13.97 8.51 5.89
CA ALA A 129 15.21 9.17 6.28
C ALA A 129 15.41 9.13 7.80
N ASP A 130 14.36 9.45 8.57
CA ASP A 130 14.41 9.37 10.04
C ASP A 130 14.76 7.95 10.48
N LEU A 131 14.05 6.96 9.93
CA LEU A 131 14.25 5.55 10.25
C LEU A 131 15.69 5.09 9.92
N VAL A 132 16.17 5.36 8.70
CA VAL A 132 17.51 4.94 8.27
C VAL A 132 18.61 5.68 9.00
N ASN A 133 18.41 6.93 9.40
CA ASN A 133 19.45 7.71 10.08
C ASN A 133 19.49 7.46 11.60
N GLN A 134 18.36 7.13 12.23
CA GLN A 134 18.26 7.08 13.70
C GLN A 134 18.22 5.64 14.26
N ALA A 135 17.63 4.68 13.54
CA ALA A 135 17.46 3.32 14.06
C ALA A 135 18.81 2.62 14.33
N GLN A 136 18.85 1.74 15.33
CA GLN A 136 20.06 0.97 15.61
C GLN A 136 20.39 0.03 14.44
N PRO A 137 21.67 -0.28 14.14
CA PRO A 137 22.00 -1.17 13.03
C PRO A 137 21.37 -2.56 13.14
N ALA A 138 21.22 -3.08 14.36
CA ALA A 138 20.54 -4.35 14.62
C ALA A 138 19.03 -4.28 14.29
N GLU A 139 18.40 -3.13 14.55
CA GLU A 139 17.00 -2.88 14.22
C GLU A 139 16.81 -2.75 12.71
N LEU A 140 17.66 -2.01 11.99
CA LEU A 140 17.63 -1.96 10.53
C LEU A 140 17.80 -3.36 9.91
N ALA A 141 18.72 -4.16 10.44
CA ALA A 141 18.90 -5.54 9.99
C ALA A 141 17.68 -6.42 10.27
N ARG A 142 16.94 -6.16 11.37
CA ARG A 142 15.65 -6.81 11.65
C ARG A 142 14.61 -6.39 10.61
N ILE A 143 14.46 -5.09 10.38
CA ILE A 143 13.49 -4.54 9.43
C ILE A 143 13.69 -5.12 8.03
N PHE A 144 14.91 -5.10 7.50
CA PHE A 144 15.18 -5.60 6.14
C PHE A 144 14.97 -7.11 6.02
N ARG A 145 15.24 -7.87 7.08
CA ARG A 145 15.01 -9.31 7.09
C ARG A 145 13.52 -9.63 7.17
N ASP A 146 12.80 -9.01 8.09
CA ASP A 146 11.44 -9.42 8.44
C ASP A 146 10.41 -8.82 7.46
N TYR A 147 10.62 -7.59 7.00
CA TYR A 147 9.70 -6.91 6.07
C TYR A 147 10.19 -6.90 4.61
N GLY A 148 11.49 -7.09 4.38
CA GLY A 148 12.07 -7.16 3.03
C GLY A 148 12.46 -8.57 2.57
N GLU A 149 12.40 -9.56 3.46
CA GLU A 149 12.90 -10.92 3.22
C GLU A 149 14.36 -10.91 2.68
N GLU A 150 15.18 -9.96 3.16
CA GLU A 150 16.55 -9.73 2.67
C GLU A 150 17.58 -10.56 3.43
N ARG A 151 18.24 -11.50 2.72
CA ARG A 151 19.20 -12.44 3.30
C ARG A 151 20.48 -11.77 3.78
N GLN A 152 20.89 -10.69 3.12
CA GLN A 152 22.07 -9.90 3.45
C GLN A 152 21.74 -8.69 4.35
N ALA A 153 20.61 -8.72 5.06
CA ALA A 153 20.13 -7.60 5.89
C ALA A 153 21.19 -7.02 6.85
N ARG A 154 21.95 -7.88 7.54
CA ARG A 154 23.04 -7.44 8.45
C ARG A 154 24.14 -6.67 7.71
N ARG A 155 24.51 -7.14 6.52
CA ARG A 155 25.55 -6.53 5.68
C ARG A 155 25.10 -5.15 5.21
N ILE A 156 23.85 -5.04 4.76
CA ILE A 156 23.24 -3.77 4.34
C ILE A 156 23.16 -2.80 5.51
N ALA A 157 22.59 -3.21 6.64
CA ALA A 157 22.44 -2.35 7.81
C ALA A 157 23.79 -1.83 8.32
N GLY A 158 24.84 -2.66 8.33
CA GLY A 158 26.19 -2.22 8.67
C GLY A 158 26.78 -1.22 7.67
N ALA A 159 26.49 -1.37 6.37
CA ALA A 159 26.92 -0.42 5.35
C ALA A 159 26.22 0.93 5.52
N LEU A 160 24.89 0.92 5.74
CA LEU A 160 24.12 2.14 6.00
C LEU A 160 24.60 2.84 7.27
N ALA A 161 24.83 2.09 8.35
CA ALA A 161 25.29 2.65 9.62
C ALA A 161 26.66 3.33 9.54
N ARG A 162 27.61 2.73 8.81
CA ARG A 162 28.92 3.37 8.55
C ARG A 162 28.75 4.62 7.72
N ARG A 163 28.01 4.52 6.61
CA ARG A 163 27.85 5.62 5.66
C ARG A 163 27.12 6.82 6.27
N ARG A 164 26.09 6.59 7.09
CA ARG A 164 25.34 7.69 7.74
C ARG A 164 26.13 8.44 8.82
N ALA A 165 27.19 7.82 9.37
CA ALA A 165 28.07 8.49 10.34
C ALA A 165 28.90 9.60 9.69
N GLU A 166 29.10 9.53 8.37
CA GLU A 166 29.80 10.55 7.59
C GLU A 166 28.81 11.60 7.04
N ILE A 167 27.77 11.15 6.34
CA ILE A 167 26.75 12.03 5.74
C ILE A 167 25.36 11.40 5.93
N PRO A 168 24.36 12.09 6.51
CA PRO A 168 23.02 11.53 6.64
C PRO A 168 22.35 11.21 5.29
N PHE A 169 21.52 10.17 5.24
CA PHE A 169 20.71 9.85 4.06
C PHE A 169 19.52 10.79 3.97
N THR A 170 19.41 11.51 2.86
CA THR A 170 18.27 12.42 2.60
C THR A 170 17.55 12.13 1.29
N ARG A 171 18.15 11.30 0.42
CA ARG A 171 17.72 11.08 -0.96
C ARG A 171 17.61 9.60 -1.30
N THR A 172 16.68 9.24 -2.17
CA THR A 172 16.42 7.84 -2.54
C THR A 172 17.58 7.22 -3.32
N LEU A 173 18.18 7.92 -4.29
CA LEU A 173 19.26 7.32 -5.08
C LEU A 173 20.55 7.11 -4.27
N ASP A 174 20.87 8.01 -3.34
CA ASP A 174 22.01 7.84 -2.40
C ASP A 174 21.83 6.56 -1.57
N LEU A 175 20.63 6.33 -1.01
CA LEU A 175 20.33 5.10 -0.29
C LEU A 175 20.46 3.87 -1.19
N ALA A 176 19.86 3.92 -2.38
CA ALA A 176 19.84 2.80 -3.33
C ALA A 176 21.26 2.41 -3.78
N GLU A 177 22.13 3.39 -4.03
CA GLU A 177 23.52 3.18 -4.42
C GLU A 177 24.33 2.50 -3.31
N VAL A 178 24.17 2.93 -2.07
CA VAL A 178 24.90 2.31 -0.94
C VAL A 178 24.45 0.87 -0.73
N VAL A 179 23.15 0.60 -0.85
CA VAL A 179 22.61 -0.78 -0.79
C VAL A 179 23.15 -1.61 -1.95
N GLU A 180 23.16 -1.09 -3.17
CA GLU A 180 23.68 -1.80 -4.34
C GLU A 180 25.17 -2.13 -4.19
N ARG A 181 26.00 -1.17 -3.78
CA ARG A 181 27.42 -1.39 -3.50
C ARG A 181 27.62 -2.42 -2.39
N ALA A 182 26.82 -2.37 -1.34
CA ALA A 182 26.86 -3.36 -0.26
C ALA A 182 26.58 -4.77 -0.77
N LEU A 183 25.65 -4.93 -1.72
CA LEU A 183 25.28 -6.22 -2.30
C LEU A 183 26.20 -6.69 -3.44
N GLY A 184 27.18 -5.85 -3.83
CA GLY A 184 28.14 -6.17 -4.89
C GLY A 184 27.59 -5.98 -6.30
N GLY A 185 26.69 -4.99 -6.48
CA GLY A 185 26.11 -4.59 -7.76
C GLY A 185 24.94 -5.44 -8.23
N ARG A 186 24.34 -5.04 -9.36
CA ARG A 186 23.22 -5.78 -10.00
C ARG A 186 23.56 -7.20 -10.45
N ARG A 187 24.81 -7.53 -10.83
CA ARG A 187 25.24 -8.87 -11.30
C ARG A 187 24.26 -9.54 -12.31
N GLY A 188 23.64 -8.76 -13.19
CA GLY A 188 22.65 -9.25 -14.17
C GLY A 188 21.23 -9.53 -13.63
N ALA A 189 20.94 -9.18 -12.37
CA ALA A 189 19.61 -9.32 -11.79
C ALA A 189 18.59 -8.38 -12.47
N LYS A 190 17.41 -8.93 -12.80
CA LYS A 190 16.28 -8.17 -13.37
C LYS A 190 15.75 -7.11 -12.40
N THR A 191 15.74 -7.43 -11.11
CA THR A 191 15.25 -6.55 -10.04
C THR A 191 16.39 -5.73 -9.46
N HIS A 192 16.12 -4.47 -9.11
CA HIS A 192 17.11 -3.61 -8.45
C HIS A 192 17.51 -4.21 -7.08
N PRO A 193 18.81 -4.28 -6.72
CA PRO A 193 19.25 -4.87 -5.45
C PRO A 193 18.61 -4.22 -4.21
N ALA A 194 18.35 -2.90 -4.28
CA ALA A 194 17.69 -2.16 -3.21
C ALA A 194 16.16 -2.35 -3.09
N THR A 195 15.49 -3.08 -4.00
CA THR A 195 14.03 -3.23 -3.98
C THR A 195 13.49 -3.76 -2.65
N ARG A 196 14.12 -4.78 -2.08
CA ARG A 196 13.70 -5.37 -0.80
C ARG A 196 13.89 -4.43 0.38
N VAL A 197 14.95 -3.61 0.35
CA VAL A 197 15.22 -2.60 1.38
C VAL A 197 14.17 -1.50 1.32
N PHE A 198 13.85 -1.02 0.13
CA PHE A 198 12.81 0.00 -0.07
C PHE A 198 11.43 -0.52 0.34
N GLN A 199 11.09 -1.76 -0.03
CA GLN A 199 9.88 -2.42 0.45
C GLN A 199 9.82 -2.48 1.98
N ALA A 200 10.90 -2.92 2.63
CA ALA A 200 10.93 -3.02 4.09
C ALA A 200 10.75 -1.67 4.79
N LEU A 201 11.44 -0.62 4.31
CA LEU A 201 11.30 0.73 4.83
C LEU A 201 9.87 1.24 4.66
N ARG A 202 9.30 1.06 3.46
CA ARG A 202 7.93 1.44 3.13
C ARG A 202 6.93 0.81 4.10
N ILE A 203 7.02 -0.51 4.28
CA ILE A 203 6.14 -1.28 5.17
C ILE A 203 6.19 -0.73 6.60
N VAL A 204 7.39 -0.44 7.12
CA VAL A 204 7.55 0.05 8.50
C VAL A 204 7.06 1.48 8.66
N VAL A 205 7.48 2.39 7.77
CA VAL A 205 7.07 3.81 7.79
C VAL A 205 5.55 3.94 7.78
N ASN A 206 4.88 3.04 7.07
CA ASN A 206 3.45 3.09 6.85
C ASN A 206 2.65 2.07 7.66
N GLN A 207 3.29 1.30 8.53
CA GLN A 207 2.64 0.27 9.35
C GLN A 207 1.74 -0.66 8.51
N GLU A 208 2.18 -1.03 7.30
CA GLU A 208 1.32 -1.64 6.27
C GLU A 208 0.72 -2.97 6.72
N LEU A 209 1.49 -3.81 7.41
CA LEU A 209 1.02 -5.14 7.82
C LEU A 209 -0.01 -5.07 8.96
N SER A 210 0.21 -4.22 9.96
CA SER A 210 -0.75 -4.05 11.06
C SER A 210 -2.03 -3.32 10.60
N GLU A 211 -1.88 -2.38 9.65
CA GLU A 211 -3.01 -1.74 9.00
C GLU A 211 -3.83 -2.77 8.19
N LEU A 212 -3.17 -3.68 7.47
CA LEU A 212 -3.84 -4.78 6.77
C LEU A 212 -4.60 -5.70 7.74
N GLU A 213 -3.97 -6.16 8.82
CA GLU A 213 -4.64 -7.02 9.82
C GLU A 213 -5.89 -6.35 10.39
N SER A 214 -5.77 -5.07 10.77
CA SER A 214 -6.88 -4.29 11.30
C SER A 214 -7.96 -4.03 10.25
N GLY A 215 -7.56 -3.78 8.99
CA GLY A 215 -8.45 -3.60 7.86
C GLY A 215 -9.24 -4.84 7.47
N LEU A 216 -8.63 -6.03 7.55
CA LEU A 216 -9.34 -7.29 7.31
C LEU A 216 -10.40 -7.53 8.38
N ALA A 217 -10.07 -7.27 9.65
CA ALA A 217 -11.06 -7.33 10.74
C ALA A 217 -12.18 -6.30 10.56
N ALA A 218 -11.86 -5.07 10.14
CA ALA A 218 -12.86 -4.04 9.87
C ALA A 218 -13.75 -4.42 8.68
N ALA A 219 -13.18 -5.03 7.62
CA ALA A 219 -13.94 -5.51 6.47
C ALA A 219 -14.95 -6.59 6.87
N GLU A 220 -14.54 -7.55 7.71
CA GLU A 220 -15.41 -8.58 8.28
C GLU A 220 -16.62 -7.98 9.01
N VAL A 221 -16.42 -6.91 9.79
CA VAL A 221 -17.51 -6.21 10.51
C VAL A 221 -18.44 -5.46 9.55
N CYS A 222 -17.91 -4.83 8.51
CA CYS A 222 -18.72 -4.01 7.58
C CYS A 222 -19.61 -4.85 6.66
N LEU A 223 -19.17 -6.05 6.32
CA LEU A 223 -19.79 -6.86 5.28
C LEU A 223 -21.13 -7.43 5.76
N LYS A 224 -22.16 -7.30 4.92
CA LYS A 224 -23.41 -8.04 5.06
C LYS A 224 -23.16 -9.55 4.99
N ALA A 225 -24.11 -10.33 5.50
CA ALA A 225 -24.20 -11.74 5.15
C ALA A 225 -24.26 -11.91 3.62
N GLY A 226 -23.36 -12.74 3.07
CA GLY A 226 -23.21 -12.91 1.61
C GLY A 226 -22.42 -11.79 0.91
N GLY A 227 -21.94 -10.79 1.64
CA GLY A 227 -21.03 -9.77 1.14
C GLY A 227 -19.67 -10.34 0.75
N ARG A 228 -18.94 -9.64 -0.11
CA ARG A 228 -17.71 -10.14 -0.72
C ARG A 228 -16.49 -9.28 -0.42
N LEU A 229 -15.39 -9.93 -0.03
CA LEU A 229 -14.09 -9.29 0.17
C LEU A 229 -13.17 -9.66 -1.00
N ALA A 230 -12.61 -8.65 -1.67
CA ALA A 230 -11.58 -8.80 -2.68
C ALA A 230 -10.30 -8.10 -2.20
N VAL A 231 -9.19 -8.82 -2.15
CA VAL A 231 -7.88 -8.28 -1.72
C VAL A 231 -6.83 -8.62 -2.77
N VAL A 232 -6.14 -7.60 -3.28
CA VAL A 232 -5.01 -7.71 -4.21
C VAL A 232 -3.73 -7.41 -3.43
N THR A 233 -2.82 -8.37 -3.40
CA THR A 233 -1.54 -8.30 -2.65
C THR A 233 -0.36 -8.28 -3.59
N PHE A 234 0.71 -7.57 -3.24
CA PHE A 234 1.89 -7.40 -4.12
C PHE A 234 3.15 -8.10 -3.59
N HIS A 235 3.13 -8.55 -2.34
CA HIS A 235 4.22 -9.34 -1.79
C HIS A 235 3.75 -10.46 -0.86
N SER A 236 4.65 -11.40 -0.62
CA SER A 236 4.45 -12.63 0.18
C SER A 236 3.91 -12.37 1.59
N LEU A 237 4.33 -11.28 2.26
CA LEU A 237 3.90 -10.96 3.62
C LEU A 237 2.41 -10.60 3.69
N GLU A 238 1.92 -9.74 2.78
CA GLU A 238 0.50 -9.39 2.67
C GLU A 238 -0.34 -10.63 2.35
N ASP A 239 0.06 -11.39 1.32
CA ASP A 239 -0.64 -12.61 0.88
C ASP A 239 -0.77 -13.63 2.03
N ARG A 240 0.28 -13.81 2.82
CA ARG A 240 0.26 -14.71 3.98
C ARG A 240 -0.75 -14.24 5.04
N ILE A 241 -0.81 -12.95 5.33
CA ILE A 241 -1.77 -12.38 6.30
C ILE A 241 -3.20 -12.60 5.80
N VAL A 242 -3.47 -12.25 4.54
CA VAL A 242 -4.80 -12.42 3.92
C VAL A 242 -5.24 -13.88 3.94
N LYS A 243 -4.37 -14.80 3.50
CA LYS A 243 -4.67 -16.24 3.51
C LYS A 243 -4.94 -16.76 4.91
N THR A 244 -4.11 -16.40 5.88
CA THR A 244 -4.28 -16.83 7.27
C THR A 244 -5.60 -16.32 7.85
N PHE A 245 -5.93 -15.05 7.58
CA PHE A 245 -7.19 -14.45 7.99
C PHE A 245 -8.38 -15.21 7.39
N LEU A 246 -8.42 -15.36 6.06
CA LEU A 246 -9.51 -16.04 5.36
C LEU A 246 -9.65 -17.51 5.79
N SER A 247 -8.55 -18.26 5.92
CA SER A 247 -8.59 -19.67 6.37
C SER A 247 -9.10 -19.82 7.81
N ALA A 248 -8.93 -18.82 8.66
CA ALA A 248 -9.46 -18.84 10.02
C ALA A 248 -10.97 -18.54 10.09
N ARG A 249 -11.54 -17.83 9.11
CA ARG A 249 -12.97 -17.47 9.03
C ARG A 249 -13.77 -18.36 8.09
N ALA A 250 -13.12 -18.99 7.12
CA ALA A 250 -13.74 -20.02 6.32
C ALA A 250 -14.06 -21.19 7.26
N GLY A 251 -15.35 -21.44 7.48
CA GLY A 251 -15.79 -22.66 8.16
C GLY A 251 -15.07 -23.84 7.54
N ARG A 252 -14.45 -24.68 8.37
CA ARG A 252 -14.04 -26.00 7.92
C ARG A 252 -15.33 -26.79 7.79
N ASP A 253 -15.84 -26.90 6.57
CA ASP A 253 -16.77 -27.97 6.24
C ASP A 253 -16.06 -29.32 6.42
#